data_AF-A0A1V1WQF3-F1
#
_entry.id   AF-A0A1V1WQF3-F1
#
_cell.length_a   1.000
_cell.length_b   1.000
_cell.length_c   1.000
_cell.angle_alpha   90.00
_cell.angle_beta   90.00
_cell.angle_gamma   90.00
#
_symmetry.space_group_name_H-M   'P 1'
#
loop_
_entity.id
_entity.type
_entity.pdbx_description
1 polymer ?
#
loop_
_entity_poly.entity_id
_entity_poly.type
_entity_poly.pdbx_seq_one_letter_code
_entity_poly.pdbx_strand_id
1 'polypeptide(L)'
;MKGFRCFILSAVVVVMMAGLAWAHFGMVIPSDQMVMQEDDRQIKVDLMFWHPFEGHGMELERPARFSVVANGKKQDLLSSLKSTKTKGHQAWSVNYKIKRPGVYTFCMEPEPYWEPTEDCYIVHYTKAVVTAFGDDEGWDEEIGLKTEIVPLSKPYGLYAGNVFQGIVKLDGRPVPYAEVEVEYYNEGGKLTAPTDYMVTQTVKADGNGVFTYAAPRAGWWGFAALNTSDVKKKHDGVDKDIELGAVLWVKFHDMK
;
A
#
# COMPACT_ATOMS: atom_id res chain seq x y z
N MET A 1 -13.12 14.51 59.04
CA MET A 1 -13.06 13.25 58.24
C MET A 1 -14.41 13.01 57.60
N LYS A 2 -14.58 13.31 56.29
CA LYS A 2 -15.67 12.81 55.39
C LYS A 2 -15.70 13.51 54.01
N GLY A 3 -14.90 14.54 53.76
CA GLY A 3 -14.91 15.30 52.49
C GLY A 3 -13.82 14.95 51.46
N PHE A 4 -12.83 14.13 51.80
CA PHE A 4 -11.63 13.95 50.94
C PHE A 4 -11.59 12.61 50.19
N ARG A 5 -12.70 11.83 50.23
CA ARG A 5 -12.78 10.49 49.63
C ARG A 5 -13.56 10.41 48.31
N CYS A 6 -14.14 11.51 47.84
CA CYS A 6 -14.92 11.52 46.60
C CYS A 6 -14.23 12.17 45.40
N PHE A 7 -13.06 12.80 45.56
CA PHE A 7 -12.37 13.42 44.43
C PHE A 7 -11.29 12.54 43.76
N ILE A 8 -10.99 11.38 44.32
CA ILE A 8 -9.96 10.48 43.78
C ILE A 8 -10.57 9.38 42.89
N LEU A 9 -11.90 9.19 42.91
CA LEU A 9 -12.57 8.16 42.10
C LEU A 9 -12.98 8.61 40.69
N SER A 10 -12.84 9.90 40.35
CA SER A 10 -13.19 10.44 39.02
C SER A 10 -11.98 10.71 38.11
N ALA A 11 -10.75 10.41 38.57
CA ALA A 11 -9.52 10.70 37.83
C ALA A 11 -8.80 9.44 37.29
N VAL A 12 -9.43 8.25 37.34
CA VAL A 12 -8.76 6.96 37.06
C VAL A 12 -9.31 6.22 35.83
N VAL A 13 -10.13 6.84 34.97
CA VAL A 13 -10.61 6.17 33.74
C VAL A 13 -10.52 7.07 32.51
N VAL A 14 -9.34 7.63 32.22
CA VAL A 14 -9.02 8.20 30.89
C VAL A 14 -7.58 7.86 30.51
N VAL A 15 -7.17 6.61 30.73
CA VAL A 15 -5.87 6.12 30.25
C VAL A 15 -6.10 4.82 29.49
N MET A 16 -5.68 4.86 28.22
CA MET A 16 -5.43 3.73 27.32
C MET A 16 -6.64 3.01 26.72
N MET A 17 -7.31 3.70 25.78
CA MET A 17 -7.64 3.09 24.49
C MET A 17 -6.70 3.68 23.44
N ALA A 18 -5.39 3.51 23.61
CA ALA A 18 -4.50 3.49 22.46
C ALA A 18 -4.71 2.11 21.84
N GLY A 19 -5.72 2.00 20.97
CA GLY A 19 -5.83 0.84 20.11
C GLY A 19 -4.51 0.69 19.35
N LEU A 20 -4.06 -0.55 19.19
CA LEU A 20 -3.07 -0.85 18.18
C LEU A 20 -3.71 -0.47 16.84
N ALA A 21 -3.41 0.71 16.32
CA ALA A 21 -3.75 1.04 14.95
C ALA A 21 -2.88 0.12 14.10
N TRP A 22 -3.52 -0.83 13.44
CA TRP A 22 -2.85 -1.75 12.54
C TRP A 22 -2.78 -1.09 11.18
N ALA A 23 -1.59 -1.01 10.60
CA ALA A 23 -1.43 -0.41 9.29
C ALA A 23 -2.12 -1.28 8.23
N HIS A 24 -3.13 -0.70 7.61
CA HIS A 24 -3.89 -1.33 6.56
C HIS A 24 -3.17 -1.17 5.21
N PHE A 25 -3.00 -2.24 4.43
CA PHE A 25 -2.40 -2.13 3.10
C PHE A 25 -3.34 -2.61 2.01
N GLY A 26 -3.68 -1.70 1.10
CA GLY A 26 -4.09 -2.10 -0.24
C GLY A 26 -2.88 -2.72 -0.94
N MET A 27 -3.06 -3.90 -1.54
CA MET A 27 -1.98 -4.66 -2.14
C MET A 27 -2.27 -4.95 -3.60
N VAL A 28 -1.28 -4.68 -4.46
CA VAL A 28 -1.24 -5.07 -5.87
C VAL A 28 0.07 -5.83 -6.06
N ILE A 29 0.00 -7.16 -6.10
CA ILE A 29 1.18 -8.03 -6.09
C ILE A 29 1.25 -8.79 -7.40
N PRO A 30 2.10 -8.38 -8.35
CA PRO A 30 2.39 -9.17 -9.53
C PRO A 30 3.25 -10.39 -9.17
N SER A 31 3.07 -11.50 -9.88
CA SER A 31 3.85 -12.73 -9.72
C SER A 31 5.33 -12.53 -10.08
N ASP A 32 5.60 -11.58 -10.98
CA ASP A 32 6.92 -11.16 -11.39
C ASP A 32 6.94 -9.65 -11.71
N GLN A 33 8.07 -8.98 -11.46
CA GLN A 33 8.30 -7.57 -11.77
C GLN A 33 9.33 -7.35 -12.88
N MET A 34 10.10 -8.37 -13.26
CA MET A 34 11.20 -8.23 -14.24
C MET A 34 11.09 -9.31 -15.33
N VAL A 35 10.12 -9.15 -16.23
CA VAL A 35 9.83 -10.16 -17.25
C VAL A 35 10.77 -10.04 -18.45
N MET A 36 11.60 -11.05 -18.71
CA MET A 36 12.53 -11.09 -19.84
C MET A 36 11.95 -11.86 -21.04
N GLN A 37 12.64 -11.82 -22.19
CA GLN A 37 12.12 -12.35 -23.46
C GLN A 37 11.83 -13.86 -23.43
N GLU A 38 12.61 -14.60 -22.65
CA GLU A 38 12.52 -16.05 -22.48
C GLU A 38 11.54 -16.47 -21.38
N ASP A 39 11.05 -15.52 -20.57
CA ASP A 39 10.14 -15.80 -19.47
C ASP A 39 8.69 -15.96 -19.95
N ASP A 40 7.84 -16.48 -19.06
CA ASP A 40 6.39 -16.47 -19.31
C ASP A 40 5.90 -15.02 -19.41
N ARG A 41 5.21 -14.72 -20.50
CA ARG A 41 4.63 -13.40 -20.77
C ARG A 41 3.34 -13.17 -20.02
N GLN A 42 2.80 -14.20 -19.37
CA GLN A 42 1.59 -14.14 -18.56
C GLN A 42 1.97 -13.97 -17.08
N ILE A 43 1.71 -12.78 -16.54
CA ILE A 43 1.86 -12.52 -15.11
C ILE A 43 0.49 -12.57 -14.43
N LYS A 44 0.45 -13.16 -13.24
CA LYS A 44 -0.71 -13.05 -12.35
C LYS A 44 -0.53 -11.79 -11.51
N VAL A 45 -1.58 -11.00 -11.35
CA VAL A 45 -1.60 -9.86 -10.44
C VAL A 45 -2.71 -10.08 -9.43
N ASP A 46 -2.32 -10.19 -8.16
CA ASP A 46 -3.22 -10.38 -7.04
C ASP A 46 -3.53 -9.03 -6.36
N LEU A 47 -4.79 -8.84 -6.02
CA LEU A 47 -5.31 -7.65 -5.33
C LEU A 47 -5.91 -8.10 -4.00
N MET A 48 -5.46 -7.50 -2.90
CA MET A 48 -5.94 -7.81 -1.55
C MET A 48 -5.89 -6.58 -0.63
N PHE A 49 -6.55 -6.67 0.51
CA PHE A 49 -6.48 -5.69 1.60
C PHE A 49 -6.06 -6.43 2.86
N TRP A 50 -4.93 -6.04 3.47
CA TRP A 50 -4.18 -6.93 4.36
C TRP A 50 -3.37 -6.18 5.43
N HIS A 51 -2.99 -6.88 6.51
CA HIS A 51 -1.84 -6.56 7.39
C HIS A 51 -0.66 -7.43 6.94
N PRO A 52 0.24 -6.91 6.08
CA PRO A 52 1.25 -7.71 5.38
C PRO A 52 2.13 -8.56 6.28
N PHE A 53 2.58 -8.01 7.42
CA PHE A 53 3.51 -8.71 8.29
C PHE A 53 2.83 -9.76 9.16
N GLU A 54 1.67 -9.45 9.75
CA GLU A 54 0.93 -10.35 10.62
C GLU A 54 0.12 -11.40 9.83
N GLY A 55 -0.18 -11.09 8.58
CA GLY A 55 -0.87 -12.01 7.69
C GLY A 55 -2.38 -12.07 7.91
N HIS A 56 -2.98 -11.03 8.50
CA HIS A 56 -4.42 -10.84 8.66
C HIS A 56 -5.03 -10.18 7.42
N GLY A 57 -6.16 -10.69 6.95
CA GLY A 57 -6.83 -10.18 5.77
C GLY A 57 -8.13 -9.47 6.09
N MET A 58 -8.55 -8.61 5.16
CA MET A 58 -9.85 -7.97 5.15
C MET A 58 -10.56 -8.27 3.83
N GLU A 59 -11.88 -8.10 3.81
CA GLU A 59 -12.66 -8.23 2.60
C GLU A 59 -12.33 -7.08 1.63
N LEU A 60 -11.72 -7.41 0.48
CA LEU A 60 -11.59 -6.47 -0.62
C LEU A 60 -12.82 -6.60 -1.51
N GLU A 61 -13.76 -5.66 -1.35
CA GLU A 61 -14.85 -5.46 -2.31
C GLU A 61 -14.29 -5.28 -3.72
N ARG A 62 -15.13 -5.52 -4.75
CA ARG A 62 -14.70 -5.32 -6.12
C ARG A 62 -14.20 -3.87 -6.28
N PRO A 63 -12.94 -3.64 -6.69
CA PRO A 63 -12.38 -2.28 -6.74
C PRO A 63 -13.23 -1.34 -7.61
N ALA A 64 -13.31 -0.07 -7.23
CA ALA A 64 -13.95 0.96 -8.05
C ALA A 64 -13.23 1.11 -9.41
N ARG A 65 -11.90 0.99 -9.41
CA ARG A 65 -11.08 0.95 -10.62
C ARG A 65 -9.91 -0.01 -10.47
N PHE A 66 -9.57 -0.68 -11.56
CA PHE A 66 -8.31 -1.39 -11.67
C PHE A 66 -7.79 -1.24 -13.10
N SER A 67 -6.56 -0.77 -13.26
CA SER A 67 -6.00 -0.44 -14.57
C SER A 67 -4.51 -0.70 -14.64
N VAL A 68 -3.98 -0.75 -15.85
CA VAL A 68 -2.53 -0.74 -16.11
C VAL A 68 -2.19 0.44 -17.00
N VAL A 69 -1.14 1.16 -16.68
CA VAL A 69 -0.58 2.23 -17.51
C VAL A 69 0.74 1.73 -18.09
N ALA A 70 0.86 1.74 -19.41
CA ALA A 70 2.09 1.38 -20.12
C ALA A 70 2.16 2.10 -21.46
N ASN A 71 3.35 2.53 -21.88
CA ASN A 71 3.58 3.16 -23.19
C ASN A 71 2.64 4.36 -23.44
N GLY A 72 2.45 5.22 -22.43
CA GLY A 72 1.56 6.38 -22.48
C GLY A 72 0.06 6.04 -22.59
N LYS A 73 -0.34 4.77 -22.41
CA LYS A 73 -1.73 4.33 -22.51
C LYS A 73 -2.21 3.71 -21.22
N LYS A 74 -3.37 4.16 -20.76
CA LYS A 74 -4.12 3.53 -19.67
C LYS A 74 -5.10 2.50 -20.24
N GLN A 75 -5.03 1.27 -19.74
CA GLN A 75 -5.95 0.20 -20.05
C GLN A 75 -6.76 -0.15 -18.79
N ASP A 76 -8.08 -0.14 -18.90
CA ASP A 76 -8.97 -0.65 -17.87
C ASP A 76 -8.93 -2.19 -17.82
N LEU A 77 -8.80 -2.73 -16.61
CA LEU A 77 -8.73 -4.15 -16.30
C LEU A 77 -9.86 -4.60 -15.35
N LEU A 78 -10.77 -3.71 -14.96
CA LEU A 78 -11.81 -3.98 -13.97
C LEU A 78 -12.70 -5.17 -14.38
N SER A 79 -13.06 -5.26 -15.65
CA SER A 79 -13.87 -6.36 -16.20
C SER A 79 -13.12 -7.70 -16.27
N SER A 80 -11.79 -7.67 -16.20
CA SER A 80 -10.92 -8.86 -16.26
C SER A 80 -10.63 -9.46 -14.89
N LEU A 81 -11.00 -8.78 -13.80
CA LEU A 81 -10.84 -9.30 -12.45
C LEU A 81 -11.66 -10.57 -12.24
N LYS A 82 -11.01 -11.57 -11.66
CA LYS A 82 -11.62 -12.81 -11.18
C LYS A 82 -11.65 -12.77 -9.66
N SER A 83 -12.81 -13.01 -9.09
CA SER A 83 -12.97 -13.21 -7.65
C SER A 83 -12.16 -14.43 -7.22
N THR A 84 -11.43 -14.28 -6.11
CA THR A 84 -10.69 -15.34 -5.44
C THR A 84 -10.81 -15.17 -3.93
N LYS A 85 -10.25 -16.09 -3.15
CA LYS A 85 -10.11 -15.93 -1.70
C LYS A 85 -8.67 -16.15 -1.27
N THR A 86 -8.20 -15.30 -0.36
CA THR A 86 -6.88 -15.43 0.28
C THR A 86 -7.12 -15.55 1.78
N LYS A 87 -6.67 -16.64 2.40
CA LYS A 87 -6.94 -17.01 3.81
C LYS A 87 -8.40 -16.79 4.26
N GLY A 88 -9.37 -17.03 3.37
CA GLY A 88 -10.80 -16.91 3.66
C GLY A 88 -11.46 -15.59 3.28
N HIS A 89 -10.67 -14.53 3.05
CA HIS A 89 -11.15 -13.19 2.71
C HIS A 89 -11.25 -12.98 1.19
N GLN A 90 -12.24 -12.19 0.77
CA GLN A 90 -12.44 -11.81 -0.63
C GLN A 90 -11.22 -11.05 -1.14
N ALA A 91 -10.69 -11.52 -2.27
CA ALA A 91 -9.58 -10.93 -3.00
C ALA A 91 -9.86 -11.01 -4.50
N TRP A 92 -9.03 -10.38 -5.32
CA TRP A 92 -9.19 -10.40 -6.78
C TRP A 92 -7.89 -10.74 -7.46
N SER A 93 -7.98 -11.29 -8.67
CA SER A 93 -6.80 -11.54 -9.49
C SER A 93 -7.08 -11.31 -10.97
N VAL A 94 -6.03 -10.98 -11.71
CA VAL A 94 -6.05 -10.99 -13.18
C VAL A 94 -4.81 -11.73 -13.67
N ASN A 95 -4.94 -12.47 -14.77
CA ASN A 95 -3.78 -12.91 -15.53
C ASN A 95 -3.58 -11.95 -16.70
N TYR A 96 -2.53 -11.15 -16.66
CA TYR A 96 -2.22 -10.15 -17.67
C TYR A 96 -1.13 -10.67 -18.61
N LYS A 97 -1.38 -10.58 -19.92
CA LYS A 97 -0.42 -10.98 -20.95
C LYS A 97 0.36 -9.77 -21.44
N ILE A 98 1.65 -9.72 -21.14
CA ILE A 98 2.58 -8.72 -21.64
C ILE A 98 2.82 -8.96 -23.13
N LYS A 99 2.60 -7.92 -23.94
CA LYS A 99 2.64 -8.01 -25.41
C LYS A 99 3.84 -7.35 -26.04
N ARG A 100 4.40 -6.34 -25.38
CA ARG A 100 5.45 -5.46 -25.92
C ARG A 100 6.43 -5.08 -24.80
N PRO A 101 7.65 -4.66 -25.15
CA PRO A 101 8.52 -4.00 -24.18
C PRO A 101 7.80 -2.80 -23.56
N GLY A 102 8.14 -2.53 -22.30
CA GLY A 102 7.71 -1.33 -21.60
C GLY A 102 7.65 -1.53 -20.09
N VAL A 103 7.40 -0.43 -19.40
CA VAL A 103 7.07 -0.40 -17.98
C VAL A 103 5.54 -0.40 -17.82
N TYR A 104 5.03 -1.32 -17.02
CA TYR A 104 3.61 -1.55 -16.76
C TYR A 104 3.31 -1.25 -15.29
N THR A 105 2.63 -0.12 -15.05
CA THR A 105 2.20 0.29 -13.72
C THR A 105 0.77 -0.16 -13.49
N PHE A 106 0.58 -1.20 -12.69
CA PHE A 106 -0.73 -1.65 -12.24
C PHE A 106 -1.20 -0.77 -11.10
N CYS A 107 -2.47 -0.35 -11.15
CA CYS A 107 -3.05 0.55 -10.17
C CYS A 107 -4.46 0.11 -9.79
N MET A 108 -4.72 0.06 -8.48
CA MET A 108 -6.03 -0.18 -7.88
C MET A 108 -6.53 1.08 -7.16
N GLU A 109 -7.79 1.41 -7.38
CA GLU A 109 -8.58 2.33 -6.55
C GLU A 109 -9.72 1.49 -5.95
N PRO A 110 -9.72 1.23 -4.63
CA PRO A 110 -10.73 0.41 -3.99
C PRO A 110 -12.05 1.18 -3.82
N GLU A 111 -13.14 0.47 -3.55
CA GLU A 111 -14.28 1.10 -2.88
C GLU A 111 -13.85 1.50 -1.44
N PRO A 112 -14.36 2.63 -0.88
CA PRO A 112 -14.00 3.03 0.48
C PRO A 112 -14.35 1.94 1.50
N TYR A 113 -13.34 1.46 2.22
CA TYR A 113 -13.50 0.46 3.29
C TYR A 113 -13.85 1.16 4.61
N TRP A 114 -14.89 0.72 5.30
CA TRP A 114 -15.21 1.24 6.63
C TRP A 114 -14.38 0.51 7.69
N GLU A 115 -13.48 1.23 8.37
CA GLU A 115 -12.70 0.68 9.48
C GLU A 115 -13.35 1.09 10.81
N PRO A 116 -14.09 0.19 11.48
CA PRO A 116 -14.84 0.54 12.69
C PRO A 116 -13.95 0.91 13.87
N THR A 117 -12.71 0.43 13.91
CA THR A 117 -11.76 0.71 15.00
C THR A 117 -11.19 2.13 14.92
N GLU A 118 -10.99 2.61 13.70
CA GLU A 118 -10.45 3.94 13.41
C GLU A 118 -11.55 4.98 13.15
N ASP A 119 -12.81 4.54 13.06
CA ASP A 119 -13.98 5.38 12.84
C ASP A 119 -13.90 6.24 11.56
N CYS A 120 -13.26 5.68 10.52
CA CYS A 120 -13.00 6.35 9.26
C CYS A 120 -13.22 5.42 8.06
N TYR A 121 -13.20 5.99 6.86
CA TYR A 121 -13.10 5.23 5.62
C TYR A 121 -11.66 5.19 5.11
N ILE A 122 -11.20 4.04 4.64
CA ILE A 122 -9.86 3.86 4.08
C ILE A 122 -9.97 3.74 2.55
N VAL A 123 -9.18 4.54 1.83
CA VAL A 123 -9.03 4.47 0.37
C VAL A 123 -7.54 4.46 0.01
N HIS A 124 -7.01 3.26 -0.23
CA HIS A 124 -5.61 3.07 -0.59
C HIS A 124 -5.43 2.98 -2.11
N TYR A 125 -4.88 4.04 -2.69
CA TYR A 125 -4.46 4.10 -4.09
C TYR A 125 -3.17 3.30 -4.24
N THR A 126 -3.30 2.04 -4.66
CA THR A 126 -2.18 1.10 -4.65
C THR A 126 -1.58 0.90 -6.02
N LYS A 127 -0.25 1.02 -6.13
CA LYS A 127 0.53 0.74 -7.33
C LYS A 127 1.53 -0.39 -7.15
N ALA A 128 1.82 -1.09 -8.24
CA ALA A 128 3.03 -1.89 -8.42
C ALA A 128 3.50 -1.78 -9.86
N VAL A 129 4.82 -1.82 -10.05
CA VAL A 129 5.47 -1.60 -11.35
C VAL A 129 6.11 -2.89 -11.83
N VAL A 130 5.91 -3.23 -13.10
CA VAL A 130 6.53 -4.36 -13.78
C VAL A 130 7.26 -3.85 -15.02
N THR A 131 8.55 -4.14 -15.16
CA THR A 131 9.29 -3.93 -16.41
C THR A 131 9.23 -5.19 -17.27
N ALA A 132 9.20 -5.01 -18.60
CA ALA A 132 9.22 -6.11 -19.53
C ALA A 132 10.17 -5.91 -20.71
N PHE A 133 10.82 -7.00 -21.07
CA PHE A 133 11.65 -7.20 -22.26
C PHE A 133 12.78 -6.18 -22.41
N GLY A 134 13.32 -5.70 -21.28
CA GLY A 134 14.49 -4.83 -21.19
C GLY A 134 14.21 -3.33 -21.33
N ASP A 135 12.94 -2.94 -21.44
CA ASP A 135 12.55 -1.53 -21.50
C ASP A 135 12.25 -0.98 -20.09
N ASP A 136 12.85 0.17 -19.79
CA ASP A 136 12.86 0.82 -18.49
C ASP A 136 12.54 2.32 -18.60
N GLU A 137 11.77 2.75 -19.60
CA GLU A 137 11.29 4.13 -19.68
C GLU A 137 9.97 4.32 -18.90
N GLY A 138 9.86 5.45 -18.18
CA GLY A 138 8.62 5.89 -17.53
C GLY A 138 8.30 5.27 -16.16
N TRP A 139 9.24 4.58 -15.51
CA TRP A 139 9.02 4.02 -14.16
C TRP A 139 8.89 5.08 -13.06
N ASP A 140 9.39 6.28 -13.30
CA ASP A 140 9.38 7.46 -12.43
C ASP A 140 8.28 8.47 -12.79
N GLU A 141 7.36 8.10 -13.69
CA GLU A 141 6.25 8.97 -14.07
C GLU A 141 5.07 8.89 -13.11
N GLU A 142 4.40 10.02 -12.91
CA GLU A 142 3.08 10.08 -12.29
C GLU A 142 2.02 9.49 -13.21
N ILE A 143 1.04 8.79 -12.64
CA ILE A 143 -0.10 8.26 -13.41
C ILE A 143 -1.41 9.00 -13.14
N GLY A 144 -1.35 10.08 -12.35
CA GLY A 144 -2.46 11.00 -12.08
C GLY A 144 -3.45 10.47 -11.06
N LEU A 145 -2.99 9.79 -10.02
CA LEU A 145 -3.86 9.38 -8.91
C LEU A 145 -4.13 10.55 -7.96
N LYS A 146 -5.18 10.41 -7.14
CA LYS A 146 -5.49 11.38 -6.08
C LYS A 146 -4.31 11.53 -5.13
N THR A 147 -3.74 10.41 -4.69
CA THR A 147 -2.48 10.36 -3.97
C THR A 147 -1.61 9.25 -4.56
N GLU A 148 -0.31 9.48 -4.73
CA GLU A 148 0.63 8.48 -5.24
C GLU A 148 2.06 8.67 -4.73
N ILE A 149 2.81 7.56 -4.64
CA ILE A 149 4.27 7.58 -4.47
C ILE A 149 4.92 7.49 -5.85
N VAL A 150 5.81 8.43 -6.14
CA VAL A 150 6.68 8.42 -7.33
C VAL A 150 8.06 7.92 -6.94
N PRO A 151 8.54 6.77 -7.45
CA PRO A 151 9.84 6.22 -7.08
C PRO A 151 10.99 7.09 -7.61
N LEU A 152 12.10 7.16 -6.86
CA LEU A 152 13.35 7.82 -7.27
C LEU A 152 14.45 6.82 -7.66
N SER A 153 14.19 5.53 -7.49
CA SER A 153 15.00 4.43 -8.02
C SER A 153 14.06 3.40 -8.66
N LYS A 154 14.56 2.66 -9.65
CA LYS A 154 13.77 1.66 -10.37
C LYS A 154 13.10 0.68 -9.38
N PRO A 155 11.76 0.66 -9.27
CA PRO A 155 11.04 -0.06 -8.21
C PRO A 155 11.04 -1.59 -8.37
N TYR A 156 11.75 -2.11 -9.36
CA TYR A 156 11.94 -3.53 -9.64
C TYR A 156 13.43 -3.95 -9.60
N GLY A 157 14.36 -2.98 -9.56
CA GLY A 157 15.80 -3.21 -9.70
C GLY A 157 16.57 -3.02 -8.39
N LEU A 158 16.05 -3.52 -7.27
CA LEU A 158 16.60 -3.26 -5.94
C LEU A 158 17.07 -4.56 -5.28
N TYR A 159 18.29 -4.57 -4.76
CA TYR A 159 18.75 -5.66 -3.89
C TYR A 159 18.44 -5.36 -2.42
N ALA A 160 18.30 -6.39 -1.60
CA ALA A 160 18.26 -6.23 -0.15
C ALA A 160 19.45 -5.40 0.34
N GLY A 161 19.20 -4.44 1.22
CA GLY A 161 20.18 -3.45 1.68
C GLY A 161 20.31 -2.21 0.80
N ASN A 162 19.75 -2.19 -0.42
CA ASN A 162 19.64 -0.96 -1.20
C ASN A 162 18.70 0.04 -0.51
N VAL A 163 18.97 1.31 -0.75
CA VAL A 163 18.08 2.40 -0.39
C VAL A 163 17.01 2.56 -1.46
N PHE A 164 15.76 2.63 -1.03
CA PHE A 164 14.63 3.09 -1.81
C PHE A 164 14.22 4.48 -1.35
N GLN A 165 13.89 5.33 -2.31
CA GLN A 165 13.34 6.65 -2.08
C GLN A 165 12.11 6.84 -2.97
N GLY A 166 11.14 7.58 -2.46
CA GLY A 166 9.96 7.97 -3.21
C GLY A 166 9.49 9.36 -2.81
N ILE A 167 8.84 10.05 -3.74
CA ILE A 167 8.16 11.32 -3.50
C ILE A 167 6.69 11.03 -3.24
N VAL A 168 6.19 11.40 -2.07
CA VAL A 168 4.76 11.35 -1.76
C VAL A 168 4.07 12.54 -2.45
N LYS A 169 3.01 12.27 -3.20
CA LYS A 169 2.21 13.31 -3.87
C LYS A 169 0.74 13.19 -3.54
N LEU A 170 0.08 14.33 -3.33
CA LEU A 170 -1.36 14.50 -3.22
C LEU A 170 -1.79 15.55 -4.24
N ASP A 171 -2.76 15.21 -5.10
CA ASP A 171 -3.21 16.06 -6.21
C ASP A 171 -2.04 16.56 -7.10
N GLY A 172 -1.08 15.67 -7.37
CA GLY A 172 0.13 15.94 -8.16
C GLY A 172 1.19 16.82 -7.48
N ARG A 173 0.97 17.24 -6.22
CA ARG A 173 1.90 18.08 -5.46
C ARG A 173 2.64 17.27 -4.42
N PRO A 174 3.96 17.45 -4.25
CA PRO A 174 4.68 16.81 -3.16
C PRO A 174 4.06 17.13 -1.80
N VAL A 175 4.06 16.16 -0.89
CA VAL A 175 3.54 16.29 0.47
C VAL A 175 4.74 16.37 1.44
N PRO A 176 5.12 17.58 1.90
CA PRO A 176 6.21 17.73 2.83
C PRO A 176 5.92 16.97 4.12
N TYR A 177 6.95 16.32 4.67
CA TYR A 177 6.85 15.72 6.00
C TYR A 177 5.75 14.65 6.15
N ALA A 178 5.30 14.07 5.03
CA ALA A 178 4.36 12.95 5.03
C ALA A 178 4.89 11.79 5.88
N GLU A 179 4.01 11.16 6.65
CA GLU A 179 4.30 9.90 7.32
C GLU A 179 4.09 8.76 6.32
N VAL A 180 5.03 7.83 6.30
CA VAL A 180 5.03 6.67 5.42
C VAL A 180 5.20 5.43 6.27
N GLU A 181 4.15 4.64 6.33
CA GLU A 181 4.16 3.31 6.94
C GLU A 181 4.81 2.32 5.99
N VAL A 182 5.63 1.44 6.55
CA VAL A 182 6.47 0.50 5.83
C VAL A 182 6.31 -0.88 6.44
N GLU A 183 5.87 -1.83 5.61
CA GLU A 183 5.72 -3.22 6.03
C GLU A 183 6.32 -4.21 5.05
N TYR A 184 6.91 -5.26 5.62
CA TYR A 184 7.32 -6.44 4.88
C TYR A 184 6.15 -7.39 4.70
N TYR A 185 5.90 -7.83 3.47
CA TYR A 185 4.93 -8.88 3.23
C TYR A 185 5.50 -10.24 3.65
N ASN A 186 5.12 -10.68 4.86
CA ASN A 186 5.51 -11.93 5.48
C ASN A 186 4.73 -13.10 4.87
N GLU A 187 4.96 -13.35 3.59
CA GLU A 187 4.28 -14.40 2.84
C GLU A 187 4.53 -15.77 3.52
N GLY A 188 3.44 -16.45 3.86
CA GLY A 188 3.49 -17.71 4.61
C GLY A 188 3.69 -17.59 6.12
N GLY A 189 3.80 -16.38 6.68
CA GLY A 189 3.73 -16.12 8.13
C GLY A 189 4.87 -16.75 8.94
N LYS A 190 6.08 -16.80 8.38
CA LYS A 190 7.23 -17.47 9.02
C LYS A 190 8.04 -16.54 9.93
N LEU A 191 7.84 -15.24 9.82
CA LEU A 191 8.52 -14.24 10.62
C LEU A 191 7.63 -13.79 11.79
N THR A 192 8.28 -13.38 12.87
CA THR A 192 7.64 -12.77 14.04
C THR A 192 8.43 -11.53 14.39
N ALA A 193 7.73 -10.42 14.60
CA ALA A 193 8.33 -9.17 15.02
C ALA A 193 8.65 -9.24 16.53
N PRO A 194 9.76 -8.64 16.99
CA PRO A 194 10.03 -8.53 18.43
C PRO A 194 8.96 -7.76 19.19
N THR A 195 8.36 -6.76 18.55
CA THR A 195 7.29 -5.88 19.06
C THR A 195 6.50 -5.31 17.87
N ASP A 196 5.34 -4.69 18.14
CA ASP A 196 4.49 -4.07 17.11
C ASP A 196 5.22 -2.93 16.35
N TYR A 197 6.18 -2.27 16.99
CA TYR A 197 7.06 -1.27 16.35
C TYR A 197 7.91 -1.83 15.20
N MET A 198 8.03 -3.16 15.11
CA MET A 198 8.76 -3.88 14.06
C MET A 198 7.81 -4.60 13.09
N VAL A 199 6.49 -4.57 13.34
CA VAL A 199 5.45 -5.00 12.39
C VAL A 199 5.32 -3.90 11.34
N THR A 200 4.79 -2.74 11.74
CA THR A 200 4.74 -1.52 10.94
C THR A 200 5.84 -0.57 11.37
N GLN A 201 6.71 -0.20 10.44
CA GLN A 201 7.70 0.85 10.66
C GLN A 201 7.19 2.15 10.06
N THR A 202 7.55 3.29 10.64
CA THR A 202 7.15 4.60 10.10
C THR A 202 8.40 5.42 9.79
N VAL A 203 8.46 5.95 8.58
CA VAL A 203 9.44 6.98 8.18
C VAL A 203 8.72 8.28 7.84
N LYS A 204 9.47 9.38 7.86
CA LYS A 204 8.95 10.71 7.54
C LYS A 204 9.65 11.27 6.32
N ALA A 205 8.87 11.83 5.41
CA ALA A 205 9.39 12.51 4.24
C ALA A 205 10.09 13.84 4.62
N ASP A 206 10.92 14.36 3.73
CA ASP A 206 11.54 15.68 3.88
C ASP A 206 10.62 16.82 3.40
N GLY A 207 11.16 18.05 3.33
CA GLY A 207 10.41 19.22 2.87
C GLY A 207 9.95 19.18 1.41
N ASN A 208 10.53 18.29 0.59
CA ASN A 208 10.15 18.05 -0.80
C ASN A 208 9.26 16.81 -0.95
N GLY A 209 8.81 16.21 0.16
CA GLY A 209 8.01 14.99 0.17
C GLY A 209 8.80 13.72 -0.15
N VAL A 210 10.13 13.76 -0.11
CA VAL A 210 10.97 12.58 -0.32
C VAL A 210 11.11 11.79 0.97
N PHE A 211 10.69 10.52 0.99
CA PHE A 211 11.04 9.60 2.06
C PHE A 211 12.18 8.66 1.64
N THR A 212 12.85 8.07 2.62
CA THR A 212 13.99 7.18 2.41
C THR A 212 13.87 5.96 3.30
N TYR A 213 14.08 4.76 2.74
CA TYR A 213 14.07 3.51 3.48
C TYR A 213 15.11 2.53 2.93
N ALA A 214 15.79 1.79 3.81
CA ALA A 214 16.71 0.72 3.42
C ALA A 214 16.10 -0.62 3.85
N ALA A 215 15.68 -1.44 2.89
CA ALA A 215 15.03 -2.71 3.20
C ALA A 215 16.08 -3.75 3.65
N PRO A 216 16.02 -4.26 4.88
CA PRO A 216 17.05 -5.17 5.42
C PRO A 216 16.97 -6.58 4.82
N ARG A 217 15.90 -6.90 4.07
CA ARG A 217 15.61 -8.24 3.58
C ARG A 217 15.03 -8.21 2.17
N ALA A 218 15.38 -9.21 1.36
CA ALA A 218 14.69 -9.48 0.11
C ALA A 218 13.24 -9.91 0.35
N GLY A 219 12.38 -9.60 -0.63
CA GLY A 219 10.95 -9.83 -0.61
C GLY A 219 10.17 -8.55 -0.89
N TRP A 220 8.86 -8.63 -0.75
CA TRP A 220 7.94 -7.52 -1.01
C TRP A 220 7.84 -6.59 0.19
N TRP A 221 7.97 -5.29 -0.08
CA TRP A 221 7.79 -4.22 0.90
C TRP A 221 6.73 -3.25 0.40
N GLY A 222 5.79 -2.93 1.26
CA GLY A 222 4.74 -1.95 1.03
C GLY A 222 5.11 -0.63 1.68
N PHE A 223 4.93 0.46 0.95
CA PHE A 223 5.07 1.83 1.44
C PHE A 223 3.72 2.51 1.34
N ALA A 224 3.12 2.91 2.45
CA ALA A 224 1.82 3.58 2.52
C ALA A 224 2.00 4.99 3.10
N ALA A 225 1.87 6.01 2.26
CA ALA A 225 1.89 7.39 2.70
C ALA A 225 0.47 7.89 2.95
N LEU A 226 0.14 8.10 4.23
CA LEU A 226 -1.22 8.42 4.65
C LEU A 226 -1.50 9.92 4.54
N ASN A 227 -2.68 10.26 4.06
CA ASN A 227 -3.18 11.62 3.91
C ASN A 227 -4.66 11.64 4.32
N THR A 228 -5.18 12.82 4.66
CA THR A 228 -6.62 12.98 4.93
C THR A 228 -7.31 13.62 3.73
N SER A 229 -8.45 13.07 3.34
CA SER A 229 -9.29 13.68 2.30
C SER A 229 -9.89 15.00 2.77
N ASP A 230 -10.09 15.93 1.83
CA ASP A 230 -10.84 17.17 2.03
C ASP A 230 -12.36 16.95 2.03
N VAL A 231 -12.82 15.76 1.62
CA VAL A 231 -14.23 15.36 1.63
C VAL A 231 -14.49 14.28 2.68
N LYS A 232 -15.73 14.22 3.15
CA LYS A 232 -16.21 13.21 4.10
C LYS A 232 -17.21 12.28 3.45
N LYS A 233 -17.39 11.10 4.03
CA LYS A 233 -18.38 10.10 3.61
C LYS A 233 -19.30 9.76 4.78
N LYS A 234 -20.60 9.60 4.51
CA LYS A 234 -21.56 9.25 5.55
C LYS A 234 -21.48 7.77 5.93
N HIS A 235 -21.42 7.50 7.23
CA HIS A 235 -21.69 6.20 7.85
C HIS A 235 -22.82 6.39 8.87
N ASP A 236 -23.91 5.65 8.74
CA ASP A 236 -25.09 5.75 9.61
C ASP A 236 -25.60 7.19 9.84
N GLY A 237 -25.55 8.01 8.77
CA GLY A 237 -26.01 9.39 8.77
C GLY A 237 -25.03 10.41 9.34
N VAL A 238 -23.89 9.98 9.88
CA VAL A 238 -22.81 10.83 10.41
C VAL A 238 -21.68 10.96 9.38
N ASP A 239 -21.14 12.16 9.20
CA ASP A 239 -19.99 12.38 8.33
C ASP A 239 -18.71 11.84 8.98
N LYS A 240 -18.01 10.96 8.26
CA LYS A 240 -16.76 10.32 8.68
C LYS A 240 -15.62 10.75 7.75
N ASP A 241 -14.43 10.81 8.33
CA ASP A 241 -13.22 11.14 7.58
C ASP A 241 -12.88 10.01 6.60
N ILE A 242 -12.15 10.38 5.54
CA ILE A 242 -11.60 9.43 4.58
C ILE A 242 -10.08 9.55 4.64
N GLU A 243 -9.44 8.48 5.06
CA GLU A 243 -8.01 8.30 4.93
C GLU A 243 -7.67 7.92 3.48
N LEU A 244 -6.68 8.62 2.92
CA LEU A 244 -6.13 8.40 1.60
C LEU A 244 -4.71 7.87 1.73
N GLY A 245 -4.49 6.62 1.33
CA GLY A 245 -3.15 6.04 1.30
C GLY A 245 -2.57 6.05 -0.11
N ALA A 246 -1.44 6.69 -0.32
CA ALA A 246 -0.60 6.41 -1.49
C ALA A 246 0.23 5.17 -1.21
N VAL A 247 -0.13 4.05 -1.82
CA VAL A 247 0.53 2.77 -1.56
C VAL A 247 1.36 2.33 -2.76
N LEU A 248 2.62 1.99 -2.54
CA LEU A 248 3.50 1.40 -3.56
C LEU A 248 4.13 0.12 -3.03
N TRP A 249 4.01 -0.95 -3.81
CA TRP A 249 4.67 -2.22 -3.54
C TRP A 249 5.93 -2.37 -4.38
N VAL A 250 7.03 -2.71 -3.71
CA VAL A 250 8.37 -2.85 -4.31
C VAL A 250 8.99 -4.15 -3.82
N LYS A 251 9.60 -4.92 -4.72
CA LYS A 251 10.33 -6.13 -4.35
C LYS A 251 11.82 -5.86 -4.31
N PHE A 252 12.44 -6.27 -3.21
CA PHE A 252 13.89 -6.32 -3.06
C PHE A 252 14.37 -7.75 -3.30
N HIS A 253 15.53 -7.89 -3.93
CA HIS A 253 16.07 -9.18 -4.38
C HIS A 253 17.34 -9.56 -3.63
N ASP A 254 17.59 -10.84 -3.46
CA ASP A 254 18.91 -11.30 -3.03
C ASP A 254 19.91 -11.19 -4.19
N MET A 255 21.17 -10.91 -3.87
CA MET A 255 22.26 -11.11 -4.82
C MET A 255 22.45 -12.61 -5.05
N LYS A 256 22.69 -13.02 -6.30
CA LYS A 256 22.93 -14.41 -6.69
C LYS A 256 24.38 -14.61 -7.10
#